data_AF-A0A842YEU3-F1
#
_entry.id   AF-A0A842YEU3-F1
#
_cell.length_a   1.000
_cell.length_b   1.000
_cell.length_c   1.000
_cell.angle_alpha   90.00
_cell.angle_beta   90.00
_cell.angle_gamma   90.00
#
_symmetry.space_group_name_H-M   'P 1'
#
loop_
_entity.id
_entity.type
_entity.pdbx_description
1 polymer ?
#
loop_
_entity_poly.entity_id
_entity_poly.type
_entity_poly.pdbx_seq_one_letter_code
_entity_poly.pdbx_strand_id
1 'polypeptide(L)' 'MPKTAKKKKGKRGDGPMPSGGAGLIRFFEDETPGVKVGPTTVVILASILVVATVISHVMWLVANSG' A
#
# COMPACT_ATOMS: atom_id res chain seq x y z
N MET A 1 -55.17 -12.40 -13.00
CA MET A 1 -54.31 -12.96 -11.92
C MET A 1 -53.05 -13.57 -12.56
N PRO A 2 -51.90 -13.60 -11.87
CA PRO A 2 -50.68 -12.99 -12.42
C PRO A 2 -49.48 -13.93 -12.65
N LYS A 3 -48.44 -13.36 -13.30
CA LYS A 3 -46.99 -13.62 -13.22
C LYS A 3 -46.36 -14.69 -14.13
N THR A 4 -45.47 -14.23 -15.01
CA THR A 4 -44.15 -14.84 -15.18
C THR A 4 -43.12 -13.83 -15.73
N ALA A 5 -42.73 -12.87 -14.88
CA ALA A 5 -41.52 -12.08 -15.12
C ALA A 5 -40.30 -12.93 -14.72
N LYS A 6 -39.51 -13.37 -15.71
CA LYS A 6 -38.25 -14.08 -15.51
C LYS A 6 -37.28 -13.24 -14.68
N LYS A 7 -36.99 -13.70 -13.45
CA LYS A 7 -35.95 -13.16 -12.58
C LYS A 7 -34.57 -13.56 -13.12
N LYS A 8 -33.89 -12.68 -13.86
CA LYS A 8 -32.48 -12.87 -14.24
C LYS A 8 -31.58 -12.28 -13.15
N LYS A 9 -30.86 -13.19 -12.50
CA LYS A 9 -29.83 -12.99 -11.47
C LYS A 9 -28.65 -12.19 -12.03
N GLY A 10 -28.18 -11.19 -11.27
CA GLY A 10 -26.94 -10.47 -11.55
C GLY A 10 -26.63 -9.42 -10.48
N LYS A 11 -26.06 -9.84 -9.35
CA LYS A 11 -25.40 -8.97 -8.38
C LYS A 11 -24.32 -8.17 -9.10
N ARG A 12 -24.50 -6.86 -9.31
CA ARG A 12 -23.41 -5.86 -9.38
C ARG A 12 -23.96 -4.54 -8.88
N GLY A 13 -23.44 -4.07 -7.75
CA GLY A 13 -23.65 -2.71 -7.25
C GLY A 13 -22.92 -1.69 -8.12
N ASP A 14 -23.15 -1.75 -9.43
CA ASP A 14 -22.79 -0.68 -10.36
C ASP A 14 -24.02 0.21 -10.48
N GLY A 15 -24.12 1.18 -9.58
CA GLY A 15 -24.86 2.39 -9.88
C GLY A 15 -24.28 3.02 -11.16
N PRO A 16 -25.05 3.86 -11.88
CA PRO A 16 -24.56 4.46 -13.12
C PRO A 16 -23.23 5.16 -12.87
N MET A 17 -22.15 4.68 -13.49
CA MET A 17 -20.82 5.30 -13.37
C MET A 17 -20.92 6.78 -13.77
N PRO A 18 -20.45 7.72 -12.92
CA PRO A 18 -20.54 9.14 -13.23
C PRO A 18 -19.64 9.47 -14.43
N SER A 19 -20.29 9.82 -15.54
CA SER A 19 -19.75 10.06 -16.89
C SER A 19 -18.88 11.32 -17.04
N GLY A 20 -18.29 11.84 -15.96
CA GLY A 20 -17.40 13.01 -15.98
C GLY A 20 -16.10 12.88 -15.17
N GLY A 21 -15.93 11.79 -14.39
CA GLY A 21 -14.80 11.62 -13.47
C GLY A 21 -13.90 10.40 -13.74
N ALA A 22 -14.20 9.59 -14.74
CA ALA A 22 -13.49 8.34 -15.02
C ALA A 22 -12.04 8.55 -15.49
N GLY A 23 -11.76 9.69 -16.14
CA GLY A 23 -10.40 10.07 -16.54
C GLY A 23 -9.55 10.44 -15.32
N LEU A 24 -10.02 11.37 -14.47
CA LEU A 24 -9.29 11.80 -13.29
C LEU A 24 -9.04 10.66 -12.30
N ILE A 25 -10.00 9.75 -12.05
CA ILE A 25 -9.75 8.61 -11.15
C ILE A 25 -8.68 7.65 -11.71
N ARG A 26 -8.68 7.38 -13.03
CA ARG A 26 -7.59 6.61 -13.65
C ARG A 26 -6.27 7.37 -13.69
N PHE A 27 -6.29 8.68 -13.91
CA PHE A 27 -5.07 9.51 -13.89
C PHE A 27 -4.50 9.68 -12.47
N PHE A 28 -5.30 9.61 -11.41
CA PHE A 28 -4.81 9.55 -10.03
C PHE A 28 -4.41 8.13 -9.57
N GLU A 29 -4.96 7.07 -10.19
CA GLU A 29 -4.46 5.69 -10.04
C GLU A 29 -3.13 5.46 -10.80
N ASP A 30 -2.94 6.10 -11.96
CA ASP A 30 -1.77 5.93 -12.82
C ASP A 30 -0.56 6.80 -12.43
N GLU A 31 -0.73 7.88 -11.67
CA GLU A 31 0.37 8.80 -11.27
C GLU A 31 1.20 8.33 -10.06
N THR A 32 0.95 7.12 -9.55
CA THR A 32 1.86 6.49 -8.59
C THR A 32 2.25 5.07 -9.00
N PRO A 33 3.07 4.90 -10.06
CA PRO A 33 3.93 3.73 -10.16
C PRO A 33 5.08 3.87 -9.13
N GLY A 34 4.72 4.18 -7.88
CA GLY A 34 5.66 4.24 -6.79
C GLY A 34 6.09 2.84 -6.41
N VAL A 35 7.35 2.69 -5.99
CA VAL A 35 7.83 1.43 -5.41
C VAL A 35 6.95 1.12 -4.20
N LYS A 36 6.06 0.13 -4.32
CA LYS A 36 5.28 -0.39 -3.19
C LYS A 36 6.23 -1.07 -2.22
N VAL A 37 6.78 -0.29 -1.30
CA VAL A 37 7.56 -0.84 -0.18
C VAL A 37 6.58 -1.41 0.83
N GLY A 38 6.63 -2.72 1.04
CA GLY A 38 5.81 -3.37 2.04
C GLY A 38 6.22 -2.94 3.46
N PRO A 39 5.27 -2.90 4.41
CA PRO A 39 5.58 -2.53 5.80
C PRO A 39 6.70 -3.38 6.39
N THR A 40 6.76 -4.66 6.04
CA THR A 40 7.83 -5.59 6.45
C THR A 40 9.21 -5.14 5.97
N THR A 41 9.33 -4.68 4.72
CA THR A 41 10.61 -4.24 4.15
C THR A 41 11.16 -3.01 4.90
N VAL A 42 10.28 -2.06 5.25
CA VAL A 42 10.66 -0.87 6.02
C VAL A 42 11.16 -1.25 7.41
N VAL A 43 10.45 -2.16 8.10
CA VAL A 43 10.82 -2.62 9.44
C VAL A 43 12.17 -3.32 9.42
N ILE A 44 12.43 -4.18 8.44
CA ILE A 44 13.72 -4.86 8.29
C ILE A 44 14.83 -3.84 8.07
N LEU A 45 14.65 -2.92 7.12
CA LEU A 45 15.66 -1.89 6.81
C LEU A 45 15.99 -1.02 8.03
N ALA A 46 14.95 -0.60 8.78
CA ALA A 46 15.12 0.16 10.01
C ALA A 46 15.86 -0.64 11.08
N SER A 47 15.52 -1.92 11.27
CA SER A 47 16.17 -2.78 12.26
C SER A 47 17.67 -2.93 12.00
N ILE A 48 18.06 -3.11 10.73
CA ILE A 48 19.47 -3.24 10.34
C ILE A 48 20.24 -1.97 10.68
N LEU A 49 19.65 -0.81 10.37
CA LEU A 49 20.27 0.48 10.65
C LEU A 49 20.48 0.71 12.14
N VAL A 50 19.50 0.38 12.97
CA VAL A 50 19.61 0.48 14.44
C VAL A 50 20.71 -0.43 14.97
N VAL A 51 20.78 -1.68 14.51
CA VAL A 51 21.84 -2.61 14.95
C VAL A 51 23.22 -2.08 14.54
N ALA A 52 23.36 -1.56 13.32
CA ALA A 52 24.62 -1.01 12.83
C ALA A 52 25.08 0.20 13.67
N THR A 53 24.18 1.12 14.02
CA THR A 53 24.53 2.29 14.84
C THR A 53 24.89 1.90 16.27
N VAL A 54 24.19 0.94 16.87
CA VAL A 54 24.52 0.43 18.21
C VAL A 54 25.91 -0.21 18.23
N ILE A 55 26.24 -1.07 17.27
CA ILE A 55 27.56 -1.70 17.18
C ILE A 55 28.64 -0.63 17.01
N SER A 56 28.43 0.33 16.12
CA SER A 56 29.39 1.42 15.90
C SER A 56 29.62 2.25 17.16
N HIS A 57 28.56 2.57 17.91
CA HIS A 57 28.66 3.35 19.14
C HIS A 57 29.36 2.58 20.26
N VAL A 58 29.05 1.30 20.43
CA VAL A 58 29.71 0.43 21.42
C VAL A 58 31.18 0.23 21.07
N MET A 59 31.50 0.00 19.79
CA MET A 59 32.88 -0.15 19.32
C MET A 59 33.70 1.13 19.57
N TRP A 60 33.11 2.30 19.31
CA TRP A 60 33.73 3.59 19.62
C TRP A 60 33.95 3.78 21.12
N LEU A 61 32.94 3.47 21.94
CA LEU A 61 33.04 3.55 23.40
C LEU A 61 34.16 2.66 23.94
N VAL A 62 34.25 1.42 23.46
CA VAL A 62 35.30 0.47 23.85
C VAL A 62 36.68 0.97 23.41
N ALA A 63 36.81 1.44 22.16
CA ALA A 63 38.09 1.93 21.63
C ALA A 63 38.59 3.21 22.32
N ASN A 64 37.69 4.05 22.85
CA ASN A 64 38.03 5.30 23.56
C ASN A 64 38.14 5.10 25.09
N SER A 65 38.03 3.87 25.58
CA SER A 65 38.10 3.54 27.02
C SER A 65 39.45 3.00 27.50
N GLY A 66 40.48 3.02 26.63
CA GLY A 66 41.88 2.75 26.97
C GLY A 66 42.76 3.96 26.70
#